data_AF-A0A7G5IHX5-F1
#
_entry.id   AF-A0A7G5IHX5-F1
#
_cell.length_a   1.000
_cell.length_b   1.000
_cell.length_c   1.000
_cell.angle_alpha   90.00
_cell.angle_beta   90.00
_cell.angle_gamma   90.00
#
_symmetry.space_group_name_H-M   'P 1'
#
loop_
_entity.id
_entity.type
_entity.pdbx_description
1 polymer ?
#
loop_
_entity_poly.entity_id
_entity_poly.type
_entity_poly.pdbx_seq_one_letter_code
_entity_poly.pdbx_strand_id
1 'polypeptide(L)'
;MDAGGAAARVAAAVPPADRAVARAWLDPVPYAAGDPLGTTRVFAPAPGRLWLGWVDLEPDRNWSHRAFAVLVHEDGAVETATIDFPPALPAGRRWVSV
;
A
#
# COMPACT_ATOMS: atom_id res chain seq x y z
N MET A 1 -12.07 1.29 10.10
CA MET A 1 -10.69 1.01 10.52
C MET A 1 -9.86 2.29 10.57
N ASP A 2 -8.95 2.43 11.54
CA ASP A 2 -8.03 3.57 11.65
C ASP A 2 -6.68 3.34 10.92
N ALA A 3 -5.80 4.35 10.90
CA ALA A 3 -4.51 4.28 10.22
C ALA A 3 -3.58 3.22 10.82
N GLY A 4 -3.66 2.99 12.13
CA GLY A 4 -2.83 2.01 12.83
C GLY A 4 -3.19 0.58 12.45
N GLY A 5 -4.48 0.27 12.42
CA GLY A 5 -4.99 -1.02 11.93
C GLY A 5 -4.62 -1.26 10.47
N ALA A 6 -4.76 -0.25 9.62
CA ALA A 6 -4.37 -0.35 8.22
C ALA A 6 -2.86 -0.59 8.05
N ALA A 7 -2.02 0.14 8.78
CA ALA A 7 -0.58 -0.03 8.75
C ALA A 7 -0.16 -1.46 9.14
N ALA A 8 -0.77 -2.03 10.18
CA ALA A 8 -0.50 -3.41 10.58
C ALA A 8 -0.85 -4.43 9.48
N ARG A 9 -1.92 -4.18 8.71
CA ARG A 9 -2.29 -5.05 7.58
C ARG A 9 -1.35 -4.91 6.39
N VAL A 10 -0.90 -3.69 6.09
CA VAL A 10 0.13 -3.47 5.07
C VAL A 10 1.44 -4.16 5.44
N ALA A 11 1.89 -4.04 6.70
CA ALA A 11 3.07 -4.75 7.20
C ALA A 11 2.92 -6.28 7.07
N ALA A 12 1.75 -6.81 7.44
CA ALA A 12 1.45 -8.23 7.34
C ALA A 12 1.42 -8.76 5.91
N ALA A 13 1.16 -7.91 4.91
CA ALA A 13 1.17 -8.28 3.49
C ALA A 13 2.59 -8.51 2.94
N VAL A 14 3.65 -8.11 3.67
CA VAL A 14 5.02 -8.34 3.23
C VAL A 14 5.40 -9.82 3.40
N PRO A 15 5.87 -10.49 2.32
CA PRO A 15 6.27 -11.89 2.39
C PRO A 15 7.36 -12.10 3.45
N PRO A 16 7.30 -13.18 4.26
CA PRO A 16 8.29 -13.43 5.31
C PRO A 16 9.75 -13.44 4.82
N ALA A 17 10.00 -13.93 3.60
CA ALA A 17 11.32 -13.99 3.00
C ALA A 17 11.92 -12.62 2.67
N ASP A 18 11.08 -11.60 2.49
CA ASP A 18 11.49 -10.26 2.04
C ASP A 18 11.52 -9.23 3.19
N ARG A 19 11.02 -9.57 4.39
CA ARG A 19 10.89 -8.62 5.52
C ARG A 19 12.17 -7.91 5.94
N ALA A 20 13.34 -8.54 5.72
CA ALA A 20 14.62 -7.96 6.08
C ALA A 20 15.03 -6.77 5.19
N VAL A 21 14.44 -6.66 4.00
CA VAL A 21 14.81 -5.66 2.98
C VAL A 21 13.63 -4.82 2.50
N ALA A 22 12.42 -5.38 2.53
CA ALA A 22 11.23 -4.74 2.02
C ALA A 22 10.92 -3.44 2.76
N ARG A 23 10.33 -2.50 2.04
CA ARG A 23 9.80 -1.25 2.58
C ARG A 23 8.32 -1.17 2.31
N ALA A 24 7.58 -0.76 3.33
CA ALA A 24 6.14 -0.59 3.23
C ALA A 24 5.78 0.86 3.57
N TRP A 25 4.77 1.38 2.88
CA TRP A 25 4.20 2.69 3.20
C TRP A 25 2.68 2.66 3.14
N LEU A 26 2.09 3.62 3.83
CA LEU A 26 0.65 3.83 3.85
C LEU A 26 0.35 5.30 3.53
N ASP A 27 -0.71 5.52 2.76
CA ASP A 27 -1.26 6.85 2.58
C ASP A 27 -1.82 7.41 3.91
N PRO A 28 -1.65 8.72 4.16
CA PRO A 28 -1.99 9.30 5.45
C PRO A 28 -3.49 9.37 5.73
N VAL A 29 -4.32 9.24 4.69
CA VAL A 29 -5.78 9.34 4.76
C VAL A 29 -6.42 8.22 3.93
N PRO A 30 -7.59 7.71 4.34
CA PRO A 30 -8.31 6.73 3.55
C PRO A 30 -9.09 7.40 2.42
N TYR A 31 -9.20 6.68 1.32
CA TYR A 31 -9.95 7.04 0.12
C TYR A 31 -11.43 6.68 0.29
N ALA A 32 -12.32 7.52 -0.24
CA ALA A 32 -13.73 7.20 -0.39
C ALA A 32 -13.97 6.40 -1.67
N ALA A 33 -15.08 5.65 -1.73
CA ALA A 33 -15.48 4.92 -2.93
C ALA A 33 -15.54 5.84 -4.16
N GLY A 34 -14.92 5.41 -5.27
CA GLY A 34 -14.82 6.20 -6.50
C GLY A 34 -13.68 7.21 -6.53
N ASP A 35 -12.94 7.42 -5.43
CA ASP A 35 -11.75 8.26 -5.47
C ASP A 35 -10.66 7.63 -6.35
N PRO A 36 -9.91 8.44 -7.12
CA PRO A 36 -8.78 7.95 -7.87
C PRO A 36 -7.64 7.55 -6.93
N LEU A 37 -7.16 6.31 -7.07
CA LEU A 37 -6.00 5.82 -6.32
C LEU A 37 -4.75 6.26 -7.07
N GLY A 38 -4.23 7.45 -6.75
CA GLY A 38 -3.34 8.28 -7.59
C GLY A 38 -2.05 7.66 -8.16
N THR A 39 -1.72 6.41 -7.83
CA THR A 39 -0.54 5.68 -8.33
C THR A 39 -0.92 4.48 -9.21
N THR A 40 -2.21 4.20 -9.32
CA THR A 40 -2.77 3.12 -10.11
C THR A 40 -3.76 3.70 -11.12
N ARG A 41 -4.04 2.98 -12.21
CA ARG A 41 -5.17 3.32 -13.10
C ARG A 41 -6.51 2.84 -12.53
N VAL A 42 -6.59 2.65 -11.21
CA VAL A 42 -7.70 2.01 -10.50
C VAL A 42 -8.37 3.04 -9.60
N PHE A 43 -9.68 2.88 -9.41
CA PHE A 43 -10.48 3.68 -8.49
C PHE A 43 -10.79 2.87 -7.24
N ALA A 44 -11.01 3.55 -6.12
CA ALA A 44 -11.39 2.92 -4.88
C ALA A 44 -12.69 2.09 -5.07
N PRO A 45 -12.68 0.76 -4.86
CA PRO A 45 -13.87 -0.07 -4.99
C PRO A 45 -15.00 0.35 -4.05
N ALA A 46 -16.24 0.15 -4.50
CA ALA A 46 -17.44 0.36 -3.70
C ALA A 46 -17.92 -0.96 -3.05
N PRO A 47 -18.64 -0.92 -1.92
CA PRO A 47 -18.90 0.22 -1.04
C PRO A 47 -17.86 0.37 0.09
N GLY A 48 -17.58 1.60 0.51
CA GLY A 48 -16.81 1.87 1.75
C GLY A 48 -15.58 2.77 1.54
N ARG A 49 -14.86 3.03 2.65
CA ARG A 49 -13.55 3.66 2.61
C ARG A 49 -12.46 2.59 2.53
N LEU A 50 -11.32 2.95 1.96
CA LEU A 50 -10.15 2.07 1.94
C LEU A 50 -8.87 2.83 2.25
N TRP A 51 -7.92 2.12 2.84
CA TRP A 51 -6.56 2.56 3.03
C TRP A 51 -5.68 1.97 1.94
N LEU A 52 -4.82 2.80 1.37
CA LEU A 52 -3.92 2.40 0.29
C LEU A 52 -2.49 2.37 0.80
N GLY A 53 -1.85 1.22 0.66
CA GLY A 53 -0.44 1.01 0.95
C GLY A 53 0.31 0.43 -0.24
N TRP A 54 1.63 0.36 -0.10
CA TRP A 54 2.53 -0.22 -1.10
C TRP A 54 3.66 -0.93 -0.38
N VAL A 55 4.13 -1.98 -1.03
CA VAL A 55 5.29 -2.75 -0.62
C VAL A 55 6.27 -2.74 -1.77
N ASP A 56 7.49 -2.30 -1.50
CA ASP A 56 8.64 -2.46 -2.38
C ASP A 56 9.57 -3.50 -1.76
N LEU A 57 9.73 -4.63 -2.44
CA LEU A 57 10.56 -5.73 -1.97
C LEU A 57 12.04 -5.53 -2.31
N GLU A 58 12.38 -4.57 -3.16
CA GLU A 58 13.73 -4.31 -3.66
C GLU A 58 14.07 -2.80 -3.66
N PRO A 59 13.94 -2.10 -2.52
CA PRO A 59 13.96 -0.64 -2.45
C PRO A 59 15.29 0.02 -2.84
N ASP A 60 16.39 -0.73 -2.81
CA ASP A 60 17.73 -0.25 -3.13
C ASP A 60 18.16 -0.60 -4.56
N ARG A 61 17.26 -1.23 -5.34
CA ARG A 61 17.46 -1.44 -6.78
C ARG A 61 17.21 -0.11 -7.52
N ASN A 62 17.63 -0.03 -8.78
CA ASN A 62 17.45 1.19 -9.58
C ASN A 62 16.27 1.09 -10.55
N TRP A 63 16.02 -0.09 -11.15
CA TRP A 63 14.95 -0.33 -12.12
C TRP A 63 14.25 -1.68 -11.87
N SER A 64 12.97 -1.75 -12.26
CA SER A 64 12.12 -2.96 -12.20
C SER A 64 12.03 -3.60 -10.82
N HIS A 65 11.65 -2.81 -9.81
CA HIS A 65 11.50 -3.29 -8.44
C HIS A 65 10.30 -4.22 -8.38
N ARG A 66 10.41 -5.34 -7.67
CA ARG A 66 9.23 -6.12 -7.31
C ARG A 66 8.41 -5.33 -6.28
N ALA A 67 7.32 -4.73 -6.74
CA ALA A 67 6.42 -3.94 -5.89
C ALA A 67 4.95 -4.28 -6.15
N PHE A 68 4.11 -4.05 -5.13
CA PHE A 68 2.67 -4.19 -5.22
C PHE A 68 1.96 -3.19 -4.30
N ALA A 69 0.73 -2.83 -4.67
CA ALA A 69 -0.18 -2.07 -3.82
C ALA A 69 -0.96 -3.02 -2.89
N VAL A 70 -1.32 -2.52 -1.72
CA VAL A 70 -2.14 -3.19 -0.72
C VAL A 70 -3.36 -2.32 -0.45
N LEU A 71 -4.55 -2.83 -0.74
CA LEU A 71 -5.82 -2.18 -0.48
C LEU A 71 -6.40 -2.78 0.79
N VAL A 72 -6.57 -1.96 1.83
CA VAL A 72 -7.13 -2.38 3.11
C VAL A 72 -8.50 -1.75 3.27
N HIS A 73 -9.54 -2.57 3.19
CA HIS A 73 -10.92 -2.13 3.28
C HIS A 73 -11.29 -1.79 4.73
N GLU A 74 -12.34 -0.98 4.90
CA GLU A 74 -12.78 -0.53 6.21
C GLU A 74 -13.19 -1.68 7.15
N ASP A 75 -13.69 -2.78 6.59
CA ASP A 75 -14.03 -4.05 7.27
C ASP A 75 -12.81 -4.93 7.57
N GLY A 76 -11.63 -4.55 7.07
CA GLY A 76 -10.37 -5.24 7.23
C GLY A 76 -10.10 -6.33 6.20
N ALA A 77 -10.86 -6.44 5.12
CA ALA A 77 -10.43 -7.21 3.95
C ALA A 77 -9.15 -6.60 3.34
N VAL A 78 -8.29 -7.45 2.77
CA VAL A 78 -7.03 -7.04 2.16
C VAL A 78 -6.95 -7.60 0.74
N GLU A 79 -6.71 -6.71 -0.22
CA GLU A 79 -6.44 -7.06 -1.61
C GLU A 79 -5.05 -6.57 -2.01
N THR A 80 -4.43 -7.25 -2.96
CA THR A 80 -3.13 -6.85 -3.52
C THR A 80 -3.22 -6.66 -5.02
N ALA A 81 -2.64 -5.58 -5.53
CA ALA A 81 -2.58 -5.31 -6.95
C ALA A 81 -1.13 -5.07 -7.38
N THR A 82 -0.70 -5.69 -8.48
CA THR A 82 0.61 -5.43 -9.07
C THR A 82 0.71 -3.98 -9.52
N ILE A 83 1.84 -3.33 -9.25
CA ILE A 83 2.16 -2.01 -9.76
C ILE A 83 3.47 -2.08 -10.53
N ASP A 84 3.55 -1.34 -11.63
CA ASP A 84 4.74 -1.39 -12.51
C ASP A 84 5.96 -0.73 -11.85
N PHE A 85 5.74 0.22 -10.93
CA PHE A 85 6.78 0.91 -10.20
C PHE A 85 6.32 1.25 -8.79
N PRO A 86 7.23 1.26 -7.79
CA PRO A 86 6.94 1.89 -6.52
C PRO A 86 6.55 3.34 -6.80
N PRO A 87 5.45 3.82 -6.21
CA PRO A 87 5.01 5.17 -6.51
C PRO A 87 6.06 6.17 -6.07
N ALA A 88 6.29 7.21 -6.88
CA ALA A 88 7.07 8.36 -6.44
C ALA A 88 6.48 8.84 -5.12
N LEU A 89 7.22 8.66 -4.02
CA LEU A 89 6.71 8.89 -2.66
C LEU A 89 6.28 10.36 -2.58
N PRO A 90 4.97 10.68 -2.55
CA PRO A 90 4.53 12.05 -2.39
C PRO A 90 4.92 12.51 -0.98
N ALA A 91 5.16 13.80 -0.83
CA ALA A 91 5.34 14.41 0.48
C ALA A 91 4.12 14.07 1.37
N GLY A 92 4.36 13.41 2.52
CA GLY A 92 3.32 13.12 3.52
C GLY A 92 2.95 11.64 3.73
N ARG A 93 3.48 10.70 2.94
CA ARG A 93 3.33 9.25 3.24
C ARG A 93 4.14 8.85 4.47
N ARG A 94 3.58 7.94 5.27
CA ARG A 94 4.24 7.43 6.48
C ARG A 94 4.83 6.06 6.20
N TRP A 95 6.07 5.88 6.65
CA TRP A 95 6.70 4.57 6.72
C TRP A 95 5.90 3.65 7.62
N VAL A 96 5.67 2.45 7.14
CA VAL A 96 5.12 1.36 7.92
C VAL A 96 6.29 0.46 8.28
N SER A 97 6.63 0.40 9.57
CA SER A 97 7.61 -0.56 10.06
C SER A 97 7.10 -1.97 9.79
N VAL A 98 7.91 -2.76 9.08
CA VAL A 98 7.64 -4.14 8.68
C VAL A 98 8.28 -5.14 9.63
#